data_AF-A0A932U387-F1
#
_entry.id   AF-A0A932U387-F1
#
_cell.length_a   1.000
_cell.length_b   1.000
_cell.length_c   1.000
_cell.angle_alpha   90.00
_cell.angle_beta   90.00
_cell.angle_gamma   90.00
#
_symmetry.space_group_name_H-M   'P 1'
#
loop_
_entity.id
_entity.type
_entity.pdbx_description
1 polymer ?
#
loop_
_entity_poly.entity_id
_entity_poly.type
_entity_poly.pdbx_seq_one_letter_code
_entity_poly.pdbx_strand_id
1 'polypeptide(L)'
;MRQPDQYHSLRDAVAAELEKERRRIHAEIHDYPPPIPACDAQFNHLLYLRARVAQEVRSAQAIPGSERRPEASESAIRQAITGSEILSATAKGRLLQELARASQPSLV
;
A
#
# COMPACT_ATOMS: atom_id res chain seq x y z
N MET A 1 -12.19 -3.41 24.76
CA MET A 1 -11.72 -3.30 23.37
C MET A 1 -11.53 -1.82 23.05
N ARG A 2 -10.30 -1.34 22.79
CA ARG A 2 -10.08 0.01 22.24
C ARG A 2 -10.53 -0.01 20.79
N GLN A 3 -11.34 0.96 20.36
CA GLN A 3 -11.61 1.17 18.94
C GLN A 3 -10.30 1.60 18.26
N PRO A 4 -9.95 1.02 17.10
CA PRO A 4 -8.78 1.45 16.35
C PRO A 4 -8.96 2.92 15.94
N ASP A 5 -7.88 3.70 16.03
CA ASP A 5 -7.89 5.08 15.55
C ASP A 5 -8.07 5.13 14.02
N GLN A 6 -8.48 6.28 13.50
CA GLN A 6 -8.77 6.44 12.06
C GLN A 6 -7.51 6.19 11.19
N TYR A 7 -6.33 6.52 11.71
CA TYR A 7 -5.05 6.32 11.02
C TYR A 7 -4.63 4.85 10.97
N HIS A 8 -4.93 4.05 11.99
CA HIS A 8 -4.74 2.60 11.99
C HIS A 8 -5.62 1.95 10.92
N SER A 9 -6.89 2.35 10.86
CA SER A 9 -7.82 1.87 9.83
C SER A 9 -7.34 2.24 8.42
N LEU A 10 -6.81 3.45 8.22
CA LEU A 10 -6.22 3.89 6.95
C LEU A 10 -4.96 3.11 6.58
N ARG A 11 -4.07 2.88 7.54
CA ARG A 11 -2.86 2.07 7.33
C ARG A 11 -3.23 0.65 6.90
N ASP A 12 -4.22 0.06 7.54
CA ASP A 12 -4.69 -1.28 7.20
C ASP A 12 -5.36 -1.30 5.82
N ALA A 13 -6.07 -0.22 5.43
CA ALA A 13 -6.60 -0.06 4.09
C ALA A 13 -5.49 0.02 3.03
N VAL A 14 -4.40 0.77 3.29
CA VAL A 14 -3.21 0.81 2.42
C VAL A 14 -2.61 -0.59 2.28
N ALA A 15 -2.40 -1.29 3.40
CA ALA A 15 -1.86 -2.65 3.41
C ALA A 15 -2.77 -3.63 2.64
N ALA A 16 -4.09 -3.50 2.78
CA ALA A 16 -5.05 -4.34 2.08
C ALA A 16 -5.03 -4.14 0.56
N GLU A 17 -4.88 -2.89 0.08
CA GLU A 17 -4.72 -2.62 -1.36
C GLU A 17 -3.41 -3.18 -1.92
N LEU A 18 -2.30 -2.99 -1.21
CA LEU A 18 -1.01 -3.59 -1.61
C LEU A 18 -1.08 -5.12 -1.64
N GLU A 19 -1.80 -5.71 -0.69
CA GLU A 19 -1.98 -7.16 -0.60
C GLU A 19 -2.87 -7.71 -1.75
N LYS A 20 -3.83 -6.93 -2.25
CA LYS A 20 -4.58 -7.28 -3.47
C LYS A 20 -3.65 -7.33 -4.68
N GLU A 21 -2.80 -6.32 -4.86
CA GLU A 21 -1.82 -6.31 -5.97
C GLU A 21 -0.79 -7.44 -5.82
N ARG A 22 -0.34 -7.74 -4.59
CA ARG A 22 0.54 -8.90 -4.33
C ARG A 22 -0.07 -10.20 -4.84
N ARG A 23 -1.35 -10.46 -4.51
CA ARG A 23 -2.06 -11.65 -4.97
C ARG A 23 -2.19 -11.68 -6.49
N ARG A 24 -2.51 -10.54 -7.11
CA ARG A 24 -2.58 -10.42 -8.57
C ARG A 24 -1.23 -10.76 -9.24
N ILE A 25 -0.13 -10.17 -8.77
CA ILE A 25 1.22 -10.42 -9.29
C ILE A 25 1.59 -11.90 -9.12
N HIS A 26 1.29 -12.49 -7.95
CA HIS A 26 1.56 -13.91 -7.71
C HIS A 26 0.77 -14.83 -8.64
N ALA A 27 -0.50 -14.52 -8.90
CA ALA A 27 -1.30 -15.25 -9.87
C ALA A 27 -0.72 -15.11 -11.29
N GLU A 28 -0.33 -13.90 -11.69
CA GLU A 28 0.26 -13.65 -13.01
C GLU A 28 1.58 -14.40 -13.21
N ILE A 29 2.44 -14.49 -12.19
CA ILE A 29 3.67 -15.29 -12.23
C ILE A 29 3.35 -16.79 -12.30
N HIS A 30 2.37 -17.26 -11.54
CA HIS A 30 1.97 -18.67 -11.52
C HIS A 30 1.41 -19.13 -12.87
N ASP A 31 0.57 -18.29 -13.48
CA ASP A 31 -0.08 -18.58 -14.77
C ASP A 31 0.82 -18.22 -15.97
N TYR A 32 2.02 -17.71 -15.72
CA TYR A 32 2.95 -17.29 -16.75
C TYR A 32 3.50 -18.50 -17.52
N PRO A 33 3.54 -18.46 -18.87
CA PRO A 33 4.16 -19.53 -19.66
C PRO A 33 5.65 -19.69 -19.31
N PRO A 34 6.27 -20.85 -19.58
CA PRO A 34 7.68 -21.08 -19.23
C PRO A 34 8.60 -19.96 -19.77
N PRO A 35 9.24 -19.15 -18.91
CA PRO A 35 10.01 -17.99 -19.36
C PRO A 35 11.35 -18.44 -19.92
N ILE A 36 11.84 -17.72 -20.93
CA ILE A 36 13.25 -17.81 -21.34
C ILE A 36 14.06 -16.94 -20.38
N PRO A 37 14.95 -17.53 -19.53
CA PRO A 37 15.68 -16.77 -18.53
C PRO A 37 16.46 -15.61 -19.14
N ALA A 38 16.46 -14.45 -18.47
CA ALA A 38 17.13 -13.20 -18.86
C ALA A 38 16.65 -12.50 -20.16
N CYS A 39 15.89 -13.17 -21.03
CA CYS A 39 15.30 -12.55 -22.23
C CYS A 39 13.84 -12.12 -22.04
N ASP A 40 13.15 -12.66 -21.03
CA ASP A 40 11.76 -12.33 -20.77
C ASP A 40 11.61 -11.07 -19.89
N ALA A 41 11.56 -9.92 -20.55
CA ALA A 41 11.42 -8.62 -19.88
C ALA A 41 10.14 -8.53 -19.03
N GLN A 42 9.04 -9.16 -19.48
CA GLN A 42 7.78 -9.14 -18.74
C GLN A 42 7.86 -10.01 -17.49
N PHE A 43 8.40 -11.23 -17.57
CA PHE A 43 8.59 -12.07 -16.39
C PHE A 43 9.56 -11.43 -15.38
N ASN A 44 10.66 -10.83 -15.86
CA ASN A 44 11.60 -10.09 -15.02
C ASN A 44 10.91 -8.90 -14.33
N HIS A 45 10.02 -8.20 -15.02
CA HIS A 45 9.23 -7.13 -14.43
C HIS A 45 8.29 -7.64 -13.34
N LEU A 46 7.63 -8.79 -13.52
CA LEU A 46 6.79 -9.41 -12.49
C LEU A 46 7.59 -9.79 -11.24
N LEU A 47 8.82 -10.31 -11.40
CA LEU A 47 9.71 -10.61 -10.28
C LEU A 47 10.12 -9.34 -9.52
N TYR A 48 10.41 -8.24 -10.25
CA TYR A 48 10.64 -6.93 -9.66
C TYR A 48 9.43 -6.47 -8.85
N LEU A 49 8.23 -6.48 -9.45
CA LEU A 49 6.99 -6.07 -8.80
C LEU A 49 6.71 -6.92 -7.55
N ARG A 50 6.96 -8.24 -7.59
CA ARG A 50 6.82 -9.13 -6.44
C ARG A 50 7.72 -8.72 -5.27
N ALA A 51 8.97 -8.37 -5.54
CA ALA A 51 9.88 -7.90 -4.50
C ALA A 51 9.45 -6.54 -3.94
N ARG A 52 9.04 -5.61 -4.82
CA ARG A 52 8.57 -4.28 -4.46
C ARG A 52 7.32 -4.31 -3.60
N VAL A 53 6.28 -5.06 -4.00
CA VAL A 53 5.04 -5.14 -3.23
C VAL A 53 5.25 -5.75 -1.85
N ALA A 54 6.12 -6.77 -1.72
CA ALA A 54 6.45 -7.33 -0.41
C ALA A 54 7.13 -6.30 0.50
N GLN A 55 7.97 -5.42 -0.05
CA GLN A 55 8.60 -4.34 0.70
C GLN A 55 7.58 -3.26 1.10
N GLU A 56 6.73 -2.82 0.17
CA GLU A 56 5.73 -1.79 0.45
C GLU A 56 4.70 -2.24 1.48
N VAL A 57 4.25 -3.51 1.45
CA VAL A 57 3.35 -4.08 2.48
C VAL A 57 3.99 -4.00 3.86
N ARG A 58 5.27 -4.40 3.99
CA ARG A 58 6.00 -4.31 5.26
C ARG A 58 6.13 -2.86 5.72
N SER A 59 6.48 -1.95 4.82
CA SER A 59 6.60 -0.53 5.13
C SER A 59 5.26 0.07 5.60
N ALA A 60 4.14 -0.28 4.97
CA ALA A 60 2.81 0.17 5.38
C ALA A 60 2.46 -0.35 6.78
N GLN A 61 2.70 -1.63 7.07
CA GLN A 61 2.43 -2.24 8.38
C GLN A 61 3.34 -1.70 9.50
N ALA A 62 4.53 -1.22 9.15
CA ALA A 62 5.47 -0.63 10.09
C ALA A 62 5.12 0.80 10.50
N ILE A 63 4.15 1.46 9.84
CA ILE A 63 3.71 2.80 10.21
C ILE A 63 3.14 2.74 11.63
N PRO A 64 3.67 3.52 12.59
CA PRO A 64 3.18 3.53 13.96
C PRO A 64 1.75 4.10 14.03
N GLY A 65 0.99 3.68 15.05
CA GLY A 65 -0.34 4.24 15.32
C GLY A 65 -0.28 5.72 15.73
N SER A 66 -1.42 6.41 15.63
CA SER A 66 -1.49 7.86 15.86
C SER A 66 -1.47 8.28 17.32
N GLU A 67 -1.54 7.31 18.26
CA GLU A 67 -1.69 7.51 19.70
C GLU A 67 -0.75 8.56 20.33
N ARG A 68 0.45 8.76 19.78
CA ARG A 68 1.42 9.76 20.27
C ARG A 68 1.69 10.92 19.30
N ARG A 69 1.53 10.70 17.99
CA ARG A 69 1.93 11.65 16.94
C ARG A 69 1.04 11.48 15.70
N PRO A 70 -0.16 12.09 15.69
CA PRO A 70 -1.09 11.99 14.55
C PRO A 70 -0.50 12.60 13.27
N GLU A 71 0.17 13.75 13.35
CA GLU A 71 0.81 14.39 12.19
C GLU A 71 1.91 13.51 11.54
N ALA A 72 2.72 12.84 12.37
CA ALA A 72 3.74 11.92 11.87
C ALA A 72 3.12 10.69 11.21
N SER A 73 1.99 10.22 11.74
CA SER A 73 1.25 9.08 11.19
C SER A 73 0.58 9.46 9.86
N GLU A 74 -0.05 10.63 9.79
CA GLU A 74 -0.58 11.17 8.53
C GLU A 74 0.52 11.29 7.48
N SER A 75 1.63 11.93 7.82
CA SER A 75 2.74 12.14 6.90
C SER A 75 3.30 10.81 6.37
N ALA A 76 3.48 9.82 7.26
CA ALA A 76 3.94 8.49 6.89
C ALA A 76 2.94 7.76 5.98
N ILE A 77 1.63 7.81 6.28
CA ILE A 77 0.59 7.22 5.45
C ILE A 77 0.54 7.90 4.08
N ARG A 78 0.59 9.24 4.04
CA ARG A 78 0.62 10.03 2.81
C ARG A 78 1.82 9.62 1.94
N GLN A 79 3.01 9.54 2.54
CA GLN A 79 4.23 9.14 1.85
C GLN A 79 4.14 7.71 1.31
N ALA A 80 3.57 6.78 2.07
CA ALA A 80 3.35 5.41 1.62
C ALA A 80 2.40 5.35 0.41
N ILE A 81 1.34 6.17 0.39
CA ILE A 81 0.39 6.20 -0.73
C ILE A 81 1.02 6.86 -1.97
N THR A 82 1.63 8.04 -1.83
CA THR A 82 2.14 8.80 -2.97
C THR A 82 3.38 8.14 -3.58
N GLY A 83 4.28 7.62 -2.73
CA GLY A 83 5.53 6.98 -3.13
C GLY A 83 5.41 5.52 -3.58
N SER A 84 4.23 4.89 -3.43
CA SER A 84 4.02 3.51 -3.87
C SER A 84 4.14 3.38 -5.38
N GLU A 85 4.90 2.41 -5.88
CA GLU A 85 4.93 2.08 -7.31
C GLU A 85 3.87 1.04 -7.67
N ILE A 86 3.28 0.39 -6.67
CA ILE A 86 2.37 -0.73 -6.82
C ILE A 86 0.91 -0.29 -6.83
N LEU A 87 0.55 0.69 -6.00
CA LEU A 87 -0.82 1.18 -5.92
C LEU A 87 -1.24 1.83 -7.24
N SER A 88 -2.39 1.41 -7.75
CA SER A 88 -3.02 2.04 -8.91
C SER A 88 -3.36 3.51 -8.63
N ALA A 89 -3.41 4.33 -9.68
CA ALA A 89 -3.80 5.75 -9.55
C ALA A 89 -5.17 5.91 -8.87
N THR A 90 -6.12 5.02 -9.19
CA THR A 90 -7.45 5.00 -8.57
C THR A 90 -7.39 4.68 -7.09
N ALA A 91 -6.61 3.65 -6.69
CA ALA A 91 -6.44 3.30 -5.28
C ALA A 91 -5.77 4.45 -4.50
N LYS A 92 -4.71 5.06 -5.07
CA LYS A 92 -4.05 6.23 -4.49
C LYS A 92 -5.02 7.38 -4.27
N GLY A 93 -5.81 7.74 -5.29
CA GLY A 93 -6.77 8.83 -5.20
C GLY A 93 -7.80 8.60 -4.09
N ARG A 94 -8.36 7.39 -4.01
CA ARG A 94 -9.30 7.01 -2.94
C ARG A 94 -8.66 7.10 -1.55
N LEU A 95 -7.49 6.50 -1.36
CA LEU A 95 -6.79 6.48 -0.06
C LEU A 95 -6.38 7.89 0.40
N LEU A 96 -5.93 8.75 -0.53
CA LEU A 96 -5.62 10.14 -0.23
C LEU A 96 -6.86 10.94 0.17
N GLN A 97 -8.01 10.66 -0.45
CA GLN A 97 -9.27 11.29 -0.07
C GLN A 97 -9.72 10.85 1.33
N GLU A 98 -9.60 9.57 1.66
CA GLU A 98 -9.90 9.05 3.00
C GLU A 98 -8.95 9.66 4.05
N LEU A 99 -7.66 9.78 3.75
CA LEU A 99 -6.67 10.44 4.60
C LEU A 99 -7.02 11.91 4.85
N ALA A 100 -7.39 12.65 3.79
CA ALA A 100 -7.77 14.05 3.91
C ALA A 100 -9.00 14.25 4.81
N ARG A 101 -9.97 13.31 4.78
CA ARG A 101 -11.15 13.34 5.66
C ARG A 101 -10.79 13.07 7.11
N ALA A 102 -9.87 12.14 7.38
CA ALA A 102 -9.42 11.83 8.73
C ALA A 102 -8.66 12.99 9.39
N SER A 103 -7.98 13.81 8.59
CA SER A 103 -7.22 14.97 9.07
C SER A 103 -8.04 16.26 9.22
N GLN A 104 -9.31 16.29 8.80
CA GLN A 104 -10.15 17.47 9.00
C GLN A 104 -10.67 17.50 10.44
N PRO A 105 -10.43 18.59 11.21
CA PRO A 105 -11.09 18.76 12.49
C PRO A 105 -12.60 18.81 12.22
N SER A 106 -13.37 17.97 12.91
CA SER A 106 -14.83 18.12 12.96
C SER A 106 -15.13 19.51 13.53
N LEU A 107 -15.41 20.47 12.65
CA LEU A 107 -15.93 21.77 13.02
C LEU A 107 -17.36 21.55 13.52
N VAL A 108 -17.50 21.43 14.83
CA VAL A 108 -18.76 21.56 15.57
C VAL A 108 -18.57 22.70 16.56
#